data_AF-A0A9W5PWP3-F1
#
_entry.id   AF-A0A9W5PWP3-F1
#
_cell.length_a   1.000
_cell.length_b   1.000
_cell.length_c   1.000
_cell.angle_alpha   90.00
_cell.angle_beta   90.00
_cell.angle_gamma   90.00
#
_symmetry.space_group_name_H-M   'P 1'
#
loop_
_entity.id
_entity.type
_entity.pdbx_description
1 polymer ?
#
loop_
_entity_poly.entity_id
_entity_poly.type
_entity_poly.pdbx_seq_one_letter_code
_entity_poly.pdbx_strand_id
1 'polypeptide(L)'
;MKKICFVLIVDAGINYGSIFSLPFLRNQDDLKEYFSKYYNVSINYIRDKNSVDYLVVPKPCPAFDNENNLPIIEVPAILFMEKNFEKIKTYIDNYFSNNS
;
A
#
# COMPACT_ATOMS: atom_id res chain seq x y z
N MET A 1 12.26 -11.27 -4.65
CA MET A 1 10.86 -10.79 -4.75
C MET A 1 10.83 -9.32 -4.37
N LYS A 2 10.10 -8.47 -5.11
CA LYS A 2 10.01 -7.03 -4.83
C LYS A 2 9.36 -6.80 -3.47
N LYS A 3 9.89 -5.89 -2.65
CA LYS A 3 9.34 -5.56 -1.33
C LYS A 3 8.44 -4.34 -1.43
N ILE A 4 7.16 -4.52 -1.15
CA ILE A 4 6.15 -3.48 -1.26
C ILE A 4 5.53 -3.22 0.10
N CYS A 5 5.20 -1.96 0.40
CA CYS A 5 4.40 -1.59 1.55
C CYS A 5 3.09 -0.97 1.11
N PHE A 6 1.96 -1.50 1.56
CA PHE A 6 0.68 -0.83 1.40
C PHE A 6 0.53 0.25 2.47
N VAL A 7 0.48 1.50 2.01
CA VAL A 7 0.29 2.66 2.89
C VAL A 7 -1.22 2.84 3.09
N LEU A 8 -1.76 2.14 4.10
CA LEU A 8 -3.20 2.16 4.44
C LEU A 8 -3.48 3.02 5.69
N ILE A 9 -2.46 3.21 6.52
CA ILE A 9 -2.45 4.07 7.70
C ILE A 9 -1.33 5.07 7.48
N VAL A 10 -1.64 6.34 7.62
CA VAL A 10 -0.66 7.43 7.53
C VAL A 10 -0.56 8.12 8.88
N ASP A 11 0.63 8.63 9.16
CA ASP A 11 0.82 9.53 10.29
C ASP A 11 0.23 10.90 9.92
N ALA A 12 -0.74 11.39 10.70
CA ALA A 12 -1.34 12.71 10.54
C ALA A 12 -0.80 13.71 11.59
N GLY A 13 0.47 13.53 12.00
CA GLY A 13 1.18 14.39 12.95
C GLY A 13 1.01 13.98 14.41
N ILE A 14 -0.23 14.06 14.95
CA ILE A 14 -0.49 13.86 16.40
C ILE A 14 -1.27 12.57 16.67
N ASN A 15 -1.86 11.97 15.63
CA ASN A 15 -2.64 10.74 15.67
C ASN A 15 -2.40 9.92 14.41
N TYR A 16 -2.42 8.59 14.56
CA TYR A 16 -2.42 7.68 13.42
C TYR A 16 -3.81 7.67 12.78
N GLY A 17 -3.91 8.17 11.55
CA GLY A 17 -5.13 8.22 10.77
C GLY A 17 -5.16 7.09 9.76
N SER A 18 -6.17 6.24 9.81
CA SER A 18 -6.42 5.33 8.70
C SER A 18 -6.98 6.10 7.51
N ILE A 19 -6.46 5.82 6.32
CA ILE A 19 -7.00 6.37 5.06
C ILE A 19 -8.40 5.79 4.78
N PHE A 20 -8.70 4.64 5.38
CA PHE A 20 -9.96 3.93 5.23
C PHE A 20 -10.73 3.84 6.56
N SER A 21 -12.03 3.58 6.51
CA SER A 21 -12.83 3.37 7.73
C SER A 21 -12.37 2.14 8.52
N LEU A 22 -12.59 2.15 9.85
CA LEU A 22 -12.21 1.05 10.77
C LEU A 22 -12.57 -0.38 10.31
N PRO A 23 -13.70 -0.64 9.60
CA PRO A 23 -14.00 -1.97 9.06
C PRO A 23 -13.00 -2.45 8.00
N PHE A 24 -12.44 -1.53 7.20
CA PHE A 24 -11.45 -1.88 6.17
C PHE A 24 -10.11 -2.30 6.78
N LEU A 25 -9.69 -1.64 7.86
CA LEU A 25 -8.47 -1.97 8.61
C LEU A 25 -8.48 -3.39 9.19
N ARG A 26 -9.66 -3.86 9.63
CA ARG A 26 -9.82 -5.20 10.23
C ARG A 26 -9.63 -6.35 9.24
N ASN A 27 -9.61 -6.07 7.93
CA ASN A 27 -9.46 -7.07 6.87
C ASN A 27 -8.16 -6.91 6.06
N GLN A 28 -7.15 -6.24 6.60
CA GLN A 28 -5.83 -6.12 5.94
C GLN A 28 -5.11 -7.47 5.79
N ASP A 29 -5.46 -8.47 6.59
CA ASP A 29 -4.89 -9.82 6.50
C ASP A 29 -5.22 -10.48 5.16
N ASP A 30 -6.44 -10.31 4.61
CA ASP A 30 -6.82 -10.85 3.28
C ASP A 30 -5.93 -10.27 2.18
N LEU A 31 -5.68 -8.96 2.25
CA LEU A 31 -4.84 -8.23 1.30
C LEU A 31 -3.40 -8.74 1.40
N LYS A 32 -2.86 -8.78 2.62
CA LYS A 32 -1.50 -9.28 2.84
C LYS A 32 -1.36 -10.72 2.37
N GLU A 33 -2.30 -11.60 2.68
CA GLU A 33 -2.28 -13.00 2.27
C GLU A 33 -2.31 -13.14 0.75
N TYR A 34 -3.19 -12.41 0.07
CA TYR A 34 -3.29 -12.43 -1.39
C TYR A 34 -1.97 -12.00 -2.05
N PHE A 35 -1.42 -10.85 -1.63
CA PHE A 35 -0.23 -10.27 -2.25
C PHE A 35 1.08 -10.93 -1.83
N SER A 36 1.14 -11.59 -0.68
CA SER A 36 2.34 -12.32 -0.22
C SER A 36 2.72 -13.49 -1.14
N LYS A 37 1.79 -13.92 -2.00
CA LYS A 37 2.05 -14.92 -3.05
C LYS A 37 2.95 -14.39 -4.18
N TYR A 38 2.98 -13.06 -4.36
CA TYR A 38 3.63 -12.41 -5.51
C TYR A 38 4.78 -11.48 -5.08
N TYR A 39 4.65 -10.85 -3.91
CA TYR A 39 5.60 -9.84 -3.41
C TYR A 39 5.93 -10.10 -1.94
N ASN A 40 6.99 -9.45 -1.44
CA ASN A 40 7.21 -9.36 -0.01
C ASN A 40 6.43 -8.16 0.53
N VAL A 41 5.37 -8.42 1.28
CA VAL A 41 4.33 -7.42 1.62
C VAL A 41 4.45 -6.95 3.06
N SER A 42 4.56 -5.64 3.22
CA SER A 42 4.25 -4.94 4.47
C SER A 42 2.92 -4.18 4.34
N ILE A 43 2.23 -4.05 5.47
CA ILE A 43 1.01 -3.23 5.62
C ILE A 43 1.20 -2.13 6.69
N ASN A 44 2.42 -2.03 7.24
CA ASN A 44 2.73 -1.07 8.29
C ASN A 44 3.91 -0.21 7.85
N TYR A 45 3.59 0.89 7.17
CA TYR A 45 4.57 1.83 6.66
C TYR A 45 5.46 2.38 7.78
N ILE A 46 4.88 2.81 8.91
CA ILE A 46 5.62 3.44 10.02
C ILE A 46 6.74 2.53 10.54
N ARG A 47 6.44 1.24 10.72
CA ARG A 47 7.41 0.26 11.23
C ARG A 47 8.40 -0.18 10.16
N ASP A 48 7.93 -0.42 8.94
CA ASP A 48 8.69 -1.16 7.93
C ASP A 48 9.30 -0.25 6.84
N LYS A 49 9.15 1.09 6.94
CA LYS A 49 9.63 2.10 5.96
C LYS A 49 11.08 1.94 5.52
N ASN A 50 11.95 1.41 6.39
CA ASN A 50 13.39 1.24 6.10
C ASN A 50 13.72 -0.11 5.44
N SER A 51 12.74 -0.98 5.25
CA SER A 51 12.94 -2.36 4.79
C SER A 51 12.23 -2.69 3.48
N VAL A 52 11.43 -1.76 2.96
CA VAL A 52 10.65 -1.89 1.73
C VAL A 52 11.24 -1.05 0.61
N ASP A 53 11.04 -1.49 -0.63
CA ASP A 53 11.61 -0.84 -1.81
C ASP A 53 10.58 0.08 -2.49
N TYR A 54 9.28 -0.20 -2.35
CA TYR A 54 8.18 0.52 -3.01
C TYR A 54 7.01 0.74 -2.08
N LEU A 55 6.27 1.83 -2.31
CA LEU A 55 5.04 2.14 -1.62
C LEU A 55 3.84 1.98 -2.55
N VAL A 56 2.83 1.22 -2.14
CA VAL A 56 1.55 1.14 -2.82
C VAL A 56 0.57 2.02 -2.06
N VAL A 57 0.13 3.10 -2.72
CA VAL A 57 -0.65 4.16 -2.09
C VAL A 57 -2.02 4.26 -2.78
N PRO A 58 -3.13 4.24 -2.02
CA PRO A 58 -4.46 4.45 -2.59
C PRO A 58 -4.60 5.87 -3.15
N LYS A 59 -5.35 6.07 -4.24
CA LYS A 59 -5.61 7.41 -4.80
C LYS A 59 -7.12 7.70 -4.82
N PRO A 60 -7.59 8.82 -4.27
CA PRO A 60 -6.83 9.84 -3.53
C PRO A 60 -6.32 9.30 -2.16
N CYS A 61 -5.15 9.77 -1.73
CA CYS A 61 -4.61 9.54 -0.37
C CYS A 61 -4.28 10.89 0.28
N PRO A 62 -4.51 11.03 1.60
CA PRO A 62 -3.96 12.14 2.37
C PRO A 62 -2.46 12.30 2.16
N ALA A 63 -1.96 13.52 2.28
CA ALA A 63 -0.52 13.75 2.30
C ALA A 63 0.11 12.99 3.48
N PHE A 64 1.24 12.32 3.22
CA PHE A 64 2.06 11.66 4.23
C PHE A 64 3.52 11.89 3.91
N ASP A 65 4.37 11.82 4.93
CA ASP A 65 5.81 12.00 4.74
C ASP A 65 6.43 10.70 4.22
N ASN A 66 7.03 10.78 3.04
CA ASN A 66 7.82 9.69 2.46
C ASN A 66 9.30 9.98 2.69
N GLU A 67 9.74 9.86 3.94
CA GLU A 67 11.07 10.27 4.39
C GLU A 67 12.20 9.64 3.56
N ASN A 68 12.02 8.39 3.13
CA ASN A 68 12.99 7.63 2.36
C ASN A 68 12.91 7.90 0.84
N ASN A 69 12.04 8.81 0.39
CA ASN A 69 11.78 9.13 -1.02
C ASN A 69 11.56 7.87 -1.89
N LEU A 70 10.88 6.86 -1.32
CA LEU A 70 10.64 5.60 -2.00
C LEU A 70 9.69 5.80 -3.19
N PRO A 71 9.86 5.04 -4.29
CA PRO A 71 8.93 5.10 -5.41
C PRO A 71 7.50 4.73 -5.00
N ILE A 72 6.54 5.53 -5.47
CA ILE A 72 5.12 5.39 -5.17
C ILE A 72 4.37 4.79 -6.37
N ILE A 73 3.62 3.73 -6.10
CA ILE A 73 2.68 3.09 -7.01
C ILE A 73 1.28 3.54 -6.59
N GLU A 74 0.70 4.47 -7.34
CA GLU A 74 -0.65 4.94 -7.09
C GLU A 74 -1.69 3.93 -7.61
N VAL A 75 -2.63 3.53 -6.76
CA VAL A 75 -3.71 2.60 -7.10
C VAL A 75 -5.05 3.22 -6.70
N PRO A 76 -6.10 3.18 -7.53
CA PRO A 76 -7.39 3.77 -7.17
C PRO A 76 -7.94 3.24 -5.83
N ALA A 77 -8.26 4.14 -4.90
CA ALA A 77 -8.74 3.82 -3.55
C ALA A 77 -10.01 2.94 -3.57
N ILE A 78 -10.86 3.13 -4.58
CA ILE A 78 -12.08 2.33 -4.78
C ILE A 78 -11.78 0.83 -4.90
N LEU A 79 -10.66 0.44 -5.51
CA LEU A 79 -10.31 -0.98 -5.68
C LEU A 79 -9.99 -1.64 -4.34
N PHE A 80 -9.43 -0.88 -3.40
CA PHE A 80 -9.22 -1.35 -2.04
C PHE A 80 -10.58 -1.57 -1.36
N MET A 81 -11.49 -0.58 -1.44
CA MET A 81 -12.82 -0.69 -0.85
C MET A 81 -13.64 -1.86 -1.43
N GLU A 82 -13.53 -2.12 -2.73
CA GLU A 82 -14.16 -3.25 -3.43
C GLU A 82 -13.43 -4.59 -3.21
N LYS A 83 -12.27 -4.61 -2.53
CA LYS A 83 -11.37 -5.77 -2.41
C LYS A 83 -11.00 -6.39 -3.76
N ASN A 84 -10.87 -5.58 -4.81
CA ASN A 84 -10.52 -6.04 -6.15
C ASN A 84 -9.01 -6.26 -6.29
N PHE A 85 -8.49 -7.28 -5.61
CA PHE A 85 -7.05 -7.54 -5.51
C PHE A 85 -6.40 -7.85 -6.86
N GLU A 86 -7.13 -8.47 -7.79
CA GLU A 86 -6.62 -8.75 -9.13
C GLU A 86 -6.34 -7.46 -9.91
N LYS A 87 -7.28 -6.50 -9.90
CA LYS A 87 -7.03 -5.20 -10.54
C LYS A 87 -5.89 -4.44 -9.87
N ILE A 88 -5.82 -4.45 -8.53
CA ILE A 88 -4.71 -3.82 -7.79
C ILE A 88 -3.37 -4.43 -8.22
N LYS A 89 -3.30 -5.76 -8.35
CA LYS A 89 -2.11 -6.47 -8.83
C LYS A 89 -1.70 -6.00 -10.22
N THR A 90 -2.66 -5.86 -11.14
CA THR A 90 -2.38 -5.36 -12.50
C THR A 90 -1.75 -3.95 -12.48
N TYR A 91 -2.19 -3.05 -11.60
CA TYR A 91 -1.53 -1.74 -11.45
C TYR A 91 -0.07 -1.87 -10.99
N ILE A 92 0.18 -2.73 -10.01
CA ILE A 92 1.52 -2.97 -9.46
C ILE A 92 2.43 -3.60 -10.53
N ASP A 93 1.95 -4.62 -11.24
CA ASP A 93 2.70 -5.29 -12.30
C ASP A 93 2.97 -4.38 -13.49
N ASN A 94 1.99 -3.56 -13.90
CA ASN A 94 2.18 -2.59 -14.98
C ASN A 94 3.23 -1.55 -14.60
N TYR A 95 3.18 -1.02 -13.37
CA TYR A 95 4.21 -0.11 -12.87
C TYR A 95 5.59 -0.74 -12.96
N PHE A 96 5.69 -1.99 -12.51
CA PHE A 96 6.94 -2.75 -12.55
C PHE A 96 7.42 -3.09 -13.94
N SER A 97 6.53 -3.28 -14.91
CA SER A 97 6.90 -3.58 -16.30
C SER A 97 7.37 -2.32 -17.04
N ASN A 98 6.79 -1.17 -16.71
CA ASN A 98 7.11 0.11 -17.35
C ASN A 98 8.36 0.81 -16.77
N ASN A 99 8.80 0.41 -15.59
CA ASN A 99 9.96 0.98 -14.89
C ASN A 99 11.08 -0.04 -14.68
N SER A 100 11.11 -1.13 -15.47
CA SER A 100 12.15 -2.17 -15.40
C SER A 100 13.23 -2.02 -16.46
#